data_AF-A0A7S0RUA9-F1
#
_entry.id   AF-A0A7S0RUA9-F1
#
_cell.length_a   1.000
_cell.length_b   1.000
_cell.length_c   1.000
_cell.angle_alpha   90.00
_cell.angle_beta   90.00
_cell.angle_gamma   90.00
#
_symmetry.space_group_name_H-M   'P 1'
#
loop_
_entity.id
_entity.type
_entity.pdbx_description
1 polymer ?
#
loop_
_entity_poly.entity_id
_entity_poly.type
_entity_poly.pdbx_seq_one_letter_code
_entity_poly.pdbx_strand_id
1 'polypeptide(L)'
;MYEVYYQVPTTGTYEIEVLYKELGENGAVLPVKGSPFLVECSTPWSPHRIAGTAPPKRKGFTMTTVGKEVIVWGGNSHAPQRLNTGADAWAWETVEVEGETVPADRAYHSMVTVPGNQMVMFGGSKLSDGGDTSELWTFTQVEGVWSWSLVTVADYEFIKPKCPPQAKAGEENMKPEDCA
;
A
#
# COMPACT_ATOMS: atom_id res chain seq x y z
N MET A 1 -31.13 9.77 -3.94
CA MET A 1 -30.44 8.71 -3.19
C MET A 1 -30.31 9.20 -1.77
N TYR A 2 -30.81 8.45 -0.80
CA TYR A 2 -30.65 8.79 0.63
C TYR A 2 -29.51 7.92 1.17
N GLU A 3 -28.52 8.54 1.78
CA GLU A 3 -27.43 7.85 2.48
C GLU A 3 -27.65 8.01 3.98
N VAL A 4 -27.54 6.89 4.71
CA VAL A 4 -27.65 6.86 6.16
C VAL A 4 -26.40 6.18 6.71
N TYR A 5 -25.69 6.88 7.58
CA TYR A 5 -24.49 6.39 8.23
C TYR A 5 -24.84 5.98 9.67
N TYR A 6 -24.37 4.82 10.09
CA TYR A 6 -24.50 4.34 11.47
C TYR A 6 -23.16 3.79 11.94
N GLN A 7 -22.91 3.88 13.25
CA GLN A 7 -21.75 3.26 13.89
C GLN A 7 -22.24 2.12 14.76
N VAL A 8 -21.61 0.97 14.59
CA VAL A 8 -21.94 -0.24 15.33
C VAL A 8 -21.12 -0.24 16.63
N PRO A 9 -21.76 -0.30 17.81
CA PRO A 9 -21.07 -0.11 19.08
C PRO A 9 -20.23 -1.33 19.50
N THR A 10 -20.61 -2.53 19.08
CA THR A 10 -19.95 -3.79 19.46
C THR A 10 -19.96 -4.79 18.33
N THR A 11 -19.10 -5.81 18.39
CA THR A 11 -19.19 -6.93 17.46
C THR A 11 -20.48 -7.70 17.69
N GLY A 12 -21.18 -8.03 16.60
CA GLY A 12 -22.41 -8.80 16.68
C GLY A 12 -23.19 -8.80 15.37
N THR A 13 -24.30 -9.52 15.38
CA THR A 13 -25.29 -9.51 14.30
C THR A 13 -26.36 -8.50 14.64
N TYR A 14 -26.64 -7.60 13.70
CA TYR A 14 -27.63 -6.54 13.83
C TYR A 14 -28.74 -6.74 12.81
N GLU A 15 -29.97 -6.67 13.29
CA GLU A 15 -31.15 -6.54 12.43
C GLU A 15 -31.38 -5.07 12.15
N ILE A 16 -31.36 -4.69 10.87
CA ILE A 16 -31.54 -3.32 10.44
C ILE A 16 -32.91 -3.20 9.80
N GLU A 17 -33.77 -2.41 10.44
CA GLU A 17 -35.07 -2.01 9.93
C GLU A 17 -35.00 -0.64 9.29
N VAL A 18 -35.38 -0.55 8.02
CA VAL A 18 -35.50 0.71 7.28
C VAL A 18 -36.95 0.93 6.93
N LEU A 19 -37.52 1.99 7.50
CA LEU A 19 -38.92 2.36 7.32
C LEU A 19 -39.02 3.72 6.61
N TYR A 20 -40.11 3.94 5.88
CA TYR A 20 -40.45 5.23 5.30
C TYR A 20 -41.85 5.65 5.76
N LYS A 21 -42.07 6.97 5.87
CA LYS A 21 -43.37 7.54 6.19
C LYS A 21 -44.05 7.98 4.91
N GLU A 22 -45.26 7.48 4.65
CA GLU A 22 -46.05 7.98 3.53
C GLU A 22 -46.61 9.38 3.83
N LEU A 23 -46.43 10.29 2.88
CA LEU A 23 -47.01 11.64 2.93
C LEU A 23 -48.47 11.56 2.45
N GLY A 24 -49.36 11.06 3.32
CA GLY A 24 -50.81 10.95 3.14
C GLY A 24 -51.57 11.03 4.48
N GLU A 25 -52.92 10.99 4.45
CA GLU A 25 -53.79 11.32 5.59
C GLU A 25 -53.53 10.51 6.88
N ASN A 26 -53.00 9.28 6.77
CA ASN A 26 -52.81 8.40 7.94
C ASN A 26 -51.37 8.37 8.48
N GLY A 27 -50.41 8.99 7.80
CA GLY A 27 -49.01 9.10 8.25
C GLY A 27 -48.33 7.75 8.61
N ALA A 28 -48.77 6.65 7.98
CA ALA A 28 -48.30 5.32 8.29
C ALA A 28 -46.80 5.16 8.00
N VAL A 29 -46.12 4.38 8.85
CA VAL A 29 -44.71 4.04 8.73
C VAL A 29 -44.63 2.60 8.22
N LEU A 30 -44.03 2.42 7.03
CA LEU A 30 -43.97 1.14 6.32
C LEU A 30 -42.52 0.75 6.05
N PRO A 31 -42.18 -0.56 6.07
CA PRO A 31 -40.83 -1.02 5.73
C PRO A 31 -40.54 -0.84 4.24
N VAL A 32 -39.30 -0.49 3.91
CA VAL A 32 -38.84 -0.55 2.52
C VAL A 32 -38.71 -2.01 2.07
N LYS A 33 -38.79 -2.25 0.77
CA LYS A 33 -38.60 -3.59 0.21
C LYS A 33 -37.20 -4.11 0.57
N GLY A 34 -37.14 -5.28 1.21
CA GLY A 34 -35.89 -5.91 1.66
C GLY A 34 -35.53 -5.63 3.13
N SER A 35 -36.35 -4.86 3.86
CA SER A 35 -36.25 -4.71 5.31
C SER A 35 -37.17 -5.70 6.05
N PRO A 36 -36.77 -6.23 7.22
CA PRO A 36 -35.45 -6.12 7.84
C PRO A 36 -34.38 -6.94 7.11
N PHE A 37 -33.11 -6.56 7.29
CA PHE A 37 -31.95 -7.37 6.87
C PHE A 37 -30.93 -7.51 7.99
N LEU A 38 -30.24 -8.66 8.01
CA LEU A 38 -29.19 -8.98 8.99
C LEU A 38 -27.82 -8.55 8.47
N VAL A 39 -27.07 -7.84 9.32
CA VAL A 39 -25.68 -7.45 9.07
C VAL A 39 -24.80 -8.04 10.15
N GLU A 40 -23.79 -8.81 9.76
CA GLU A 40 -22.74 -9.23 10.67
C GLU A 40 -21.66 -8.14 10.72
N CYS A 41 -21.46 -7.59 11.91
CA CYS A 41 -20.45 -6.59 12.16
C CYS A 41 -19.36 -7.22 13.03
N SER A 42 -18.36 -7.80 12.39
CA SER A 42 -17.21 -8.41 13.06
C SER A 42 -15.92 -7.64 12.74
N THR A 43 -14.94 -7.73 13.63
CA THR A 43 -13.60 -7.09 13.51
C THR A 43 -13.58 -5.55 13.47
N PRO A 44 -13.98 -4.86 14.55
CA PRO A 44 -13.82 -3.41 14.61
C PRO A 44 -12.33 -3.05 14.59
N TRP A 45 -12.00 -1.94 13.93
CA TRP A 45 -10.68 -1.32 14.07
C TRP A 45 -10.45 -1.00 15.54
N SER A 46 -9.32 -1.45 16.09
CA SER A 46 -8.94 -1.18 17.47
C SER A 46 -7.60 -0.43 17.52
N PRO A 47 -7.49 0.62 18.35
CA PRO A 47 -6.21 1.27 18.57
C PRO A 47 -5.27 0.30 19.28
N HIS A 48 -4.05 0.19 18.78
CA HIS A 48 -2.99 -0.54 19.46
C HIS A 48 -2.14 0.45 20.25
N ARG A 49 -1.70 0.04 21.44
CA ARG A 49 -0.70 0.80 22.19
C ARG A 49 0.64 0.62 21.47
N ILE A 50 1.23 1.73 21.03
CA ILE A 50 2.49 1.74 20.30
C ILE A 50 3.54 2.46 21.15
N ALA A 51 4.68 1.82 21.35
CA ALA A 51 5.87 2.36 22.01
C ALA A 51 6.91 2.82 20.98
N GLY A 52 7.98 3.47 21.46
CA GLY A 52 9.07 3.95 20.61
C GLY A 52 8.75 5.25 19.89
N THR A 53 9.67 5.67 19.02
CA THR A 53 9.58 6.95 18.31
C THR A 53 8.92 6.73 16.95
N ALA A 54 7.68 7.20 16.81
CA ALA A 54 6.97 7.08 15.55
C ALA A 54 7.69 7.83 14.42
N PRO A 55 7.68 7.27 13.20
CA PRO A 55 8.13 7.94 11.99
C PRO A 55 7.55 9.36 11.81
N PRO A 56 8.34 10.35 11.32
CA PRO A 56 7.80 11.66 10.99
C PRO A 56 6.80 11.56 9.84
N LYS A 57 5.79 12.46 9.85
CA LYS A 57 4.80 12.60 8.78
C LYS A 57 5.50 12.84 7.44
N ARG A 58 5.12 12.08 6.41
CA ARG A 58 5.75 12.12 5.07
C ARG A 58 4.81 11.65 3.98
N LYS A 59 5.18 11.90 2.72
CA LYS A 59 4.46 11.46 1.51
C LYS A 59 5.40 10.68 0.60
N GLY A 60 4.86 9.85 -0.29
CA GLY A 60 5.65 9.09 -1.25
C GLY A 60 6.56 8.01 -0.65
N PHE A 61 6.33 7.64 0.61
CA PHE A 61 6.98 6.48 1.23
C PHE A 61 6.28 5.18 0.83
N THR A 62 6.93 4.05 1.05
CA THR A 62 6.28 2.73 0.98
C THR A 62 6.28 2.05 2.35
N MET A 63 5.35 1.13 2.51
CA MET A 63 5.23 0.29 3.70
C MET A 63 4.97 -1.15 3.26
N THR A 64 5.73 -2.10 3.80
CA THR A 64 5.54 -3.55 3.54
C THR A 64 5.84 -4.36 4.80
N THR A 65 5.56 -5.66 4.80
CA THR A 65 5.71 -6.51 5.98
C THR A 65 6.71 -7.63 5.75
N VAL A 66 7.67 -7.83 6.66
CA VAL A 66 8.53 -9.02 6.69
C VAL A 66 8.32 -9.74 8.01
N GLY A 67 7.81 -10.96 7.97
CA GLY A 67 7.46 -11.72 9.17
C GLY A 67 6.45 -10.95 10.04
N LYS A 68 6.87 -10.58 11.25
CA LYS A 68 6.08 -9.80 12.22
C LYS A 68 6.53 -8.34 12.31
N GLU A 69 7.22 -7.83 11.29
CA GLU A 69 7.71 -6.46 11.25
C GLU A 69 7.07 -5.73 10.06
N VAL A 70 6.62 -4.51 10.30
CA VAL A 70 6.21 -3.58 9.26
C VAL A 70 7.37 -2.64 9.00
N ILE A 71 7.88 -2.61 7.76
CA ILE A 71 8.98 -1.76 7.35
C ILE A 71 8.41 -0.56 6.60
N VAL A 72 8.89 0.63 6.94
CA VAL A 72 8.56 1.88 6.28
C VAL A 72 9.83 2.57 5.83
N TRP A 73 9.91 2.93 4.54
CA TRP A 73 11.08 3.60 3.99
C TRP A 73 10.73 4.60 2.87
N GLY A 74 11.63 5.56 2.68
CA GLY A 74 11.56 6.64 1.70
C GLY A 74 10.54 7.73 2.01
N GLY A 75 10.36 8.65 1.07
CA GLY A 75 9.59 9.90 1.27
C GLY A 75 10.29 10.93 2.16
N ASN A 76 11.51 10.64 2.63
CA ASN A 76 12.42 11.50 3.37
C ASN A 76 13.85 10.93 3.31
N SER A 77 14.79 11.55 4.03
CA SER A 77 16.18 11.11 4.18
C SER A 77 16.47 10.38 5.49
N HIS A 78 15.46 9.72 6.08
CA HIS A 78 15.66 8.94 7.31
C HIS A 78 15.94 7.47 6.99
N ALA A 79 16.68 6.81 7.87
CA ALA A 79 16.87 5.37 7.83
C ALA A 79 15.53 4.61 7.84
N PRO A 80 15.49 3.35 7.34
CA PRO A 80 14.29 2.53 7.40
C PRO A 80 13.78 2.43 8.83
N GLN A 81 12.47 2.47 8.99
CA GLN A 81 11.80 2.37 10.29
C GLN A 81 11.00 1.08 10.34
N ARG A 82 11.11 0.35 11.44
CA ARG A 82 10.35 -0.87 11.66
C ARG A 82 9.35 -0.71 12.79
N LEU A 83 8.18 -1.30 12.62
CA LEU A 83 7.20 -1.51 13.67
C LEU A 83 7.13 -3.01 13.95
N ASN A 84 7.59 -3.43 15.13
CA ASN A 84 7.46 -4.82 15.56
C ASN A 84 6.02 -5.06 16.03
N THR A 85 5.29 -5.94 15.34
CA THR A 85 3.90 -6.30 15.63
C THR A 85 3.78 -7.64 16.35
N GLY A 86 4.91 -8.31 16.62
CA GLY A 86 4.96 -9.65 17.22
C GLY A 86 5.05 -9.69 18.74
N ALA A 87 5.23 -8.55 19.41
CA ALA A 87 5.26 -8.42 20.86
C ALA A 87 3.89 -8.00 21.42
N ASP A 88 3.69 -8.19 22.73
CA ASP A 88 2.45 -7.80 23.44
C ASP A 88 2.13 -6.29 23.31
N ALA A 89 3.14 -5.48 23.03
CA ALA A 89 2.99 -4.09 22.64
C ALA A 89 3.79 -3.82 21.36
N TRP A 90 3.17 -3.12 20.41
CA TRP A 90 3.84 -2.74 19.18
C TRP A 90 4.87 -1.66 19.48
N ALA A 91 6.03 -1.68 18.80
CA ALA A 91 7.09 -0.70 19.03
C ALA A 91 7.75 -0.25 17.73
N TRP A 92 7.90 1.07 17.58
CA TRP A 92 8.69 1.67 16.51
C TRP A 92 10.17 1.72 16.86
N GLU A 93 10.99 1.32 15.91
CA GLU A 93 12.45 1.35 16.00
C GLU A 93 13.06 1.81 14.67
N THR A 94 14.21 2.47 14.74
CA THR A 94 15.04 2.70 13.57
C THR A 94 15.78 1.41 13.24
N VAL A 95 15.80 1.04 11.96
CA VAL A 95 16.57 -0.12 11.50
C VAL A 95 18.01 0.31 11.30
N GLU A 96 18.91 -0.34 12.03
CA GLU A 96 20.34 -0.25 11.76
C GLU A 96 20.66 -1.07 10.51
N VAL A 97 21.21 -0.40 9.50
CA VAL A 97 21.51 -0.99 8.20
C VAL A 97 23.03 -1.17 8.10
N GLU A 98 23.46 -2.39 7.82
CA GLU A 98 24.86 -2.69 7.52
C GLU A 98 25.19 -2.50 6.04
N GLY A 99 26.44 -2.13 5.78
CA GLY A 99 27.00 -1.91 4.45
C GLY A 99 27.03 -0.43 4.06
N GLU A 100 27.97 -0.10 3.18
CA GLU A 100 28.14 1.28 2.67
C GLU A 100 27.21 1.57 1.49
N THR A 101 26.74 0.53 0.80
CA THR A 101 25.93 0.66 -0.40
C THR A 101 24.45 0.65 -0.06
N VAL A 102 23.86 1.85 0.03
CA VAL A 102 22.43 2.04 0.26
C VAL A 102 21.77 2.74 -0.93
N PRO A 103 20.48 2.52 -1.18
CA PRO A 103 19.76 3.25 -2.21
C PRO A 103 19.74 4.74 -1.87
N ALA A 104 19.86 5.60 -2.89
CA ALA A 104 19.59 7.02 -2.72
C ALA A 104 18.17 7.25 -2.18
N ASP A 105 18.04 8.23 -1.28
CA ASP A 105 16.76 8.68 -0.74
C ASP A 105 15.78 8.98 -1.89
N ARG A 106 14.57 8.44 -1.82
CA ARG A 106 13.59 8.53 -2.89
C ARG A 106 12.14 8.53 -2.40
N ALA A 107 11.25 8.99 -3.26
CA ALA A 107 9.80 8.93 -3.10
C ALA A 107 9.14 8.16 -4.25
N TYR A 108 7.89 7.74 -4.05
CA TYR A 108 7.03 7.11 -5.06
C TYR A 108 7.59 5.80 -5.67
N HIS A 109 8.52 5.16 -4.97
CA HIS A 109 9.00 3.82 -5.31
C HIS A 109 7.93 2.77 -4.96
N SER A 110 8.11 1.55 -5.46
CA SER A 110 7.32 0.40 -5.02
C SER A 110 8.20 -0.57 -4.26
N MET A 111 7.70 -1.14 -3.18
CA MET A 111 8.41 -2.15 -2.38
C MET A 111 7.46 -3.28 -2.02
N VAL A 112 7.90 -4.52 -2.20
CA VAL A 112 7.11 -5.73 -1.97
C VAL A 112 7.93 -6.77 -1.24
N THR A 113 7.28 -7.52 -0.37
CA THR A 113 7.90 -8.65 0.33
C THR A 113 8.00 -9.88 -0.56
N VAL A 114 9.15 -10.54 -0.51
CA VAL A 114 9.41 -11.83 -1.19
C VAL A 114 9.84 -12.88 -0.14
N PRO A 115 9.77 -14.18 -0.47
CA PRO A 115 10.22 -15.23 0.45
C PRO A 115 11.66 -15.06 0.92
N GLY A 116 11.98 -15.53 2.13
CA GLY A 116 13.34 -15.51 2.67
C GLY A 116 13.73 -14.21 3.40
N ASN A 117 12.81 -13.60 4.14
CA ASN A 117 13.04 -12.35 4.90
C ASN A 117 13.61 -11.21 4.05
N GLN A 118 13.12 -11.10 2.82
CA GLN A 118 13.60 -10.14 1.85
C GLN A 118 12.45 -9.31 1.30
N MET A 119 12.77 -8.07 0.95
CA MET A 119 11.92 -7.17 0.20
C MET A 119 12.63 -6.78 -1.10
N VAL A 120 11.84 -6.55 -2.13
CA VAL A 120 12.30 -6.03 -3.42
C VAL A 120 11.71 -4.64 -3.60
N MET A 121 12.58 -3.68 -3.92
CA MET A 121 12.22 -2.30 -4.21
C MET A 121 12.57 -1.95 -5.64
N PHE A 122 11.65 -1.28 -6.34
CA PHE A 122 11.88 -0.82 -7.70
C PHE A 122 11.49 0.65 -7.87
N GLY A 123 12.36 1.36 -8.56
CA GLY A 123 12.13 2.69 -9.12
C GLY A 123 11.89 3.81 -8.10
N GLY A 124 10.99 4.73 -8.45
CA GLY A 124 10.72 5.98 -7.73
C GLY A 124 11.49 7.17 -8.28
N SER A 125 11.40 8.31 -7.57
CA SER A 125 12.11 9.55 -7.92
C SER A 125 13.04 9.94 -6.77
N LYS A 126 14.31 10.20 -7.08
CA LYS A 126 15.34 10.57 -6.10
C LYS A 126 15.02 11.92 -5.47
N LEU A 127 15.25 12.06 -4.15
CA LEU A 127 14.99 13.32 -3.45
C LEU A 127 16.05 14.40 -3.74
N SER A 128 17.24 14.00 -4.20
CA SER A 128 18.36 14.90 -4.49
C SER A 128 18.10 15.83 -5.67
N ASP A 129 17.56 15.29 -6.76
CA ASP A 129 17.42 15.95 -8.06
C ASP A 129 16.04 15.78 -8.69
N GLY A 130 15.15 14.99 -8.08
CA GLY A 130 13.85 14.63 -8.63
C GLY A 130 13.93 13.64 -9.80
N GLY A 131 15.11 13.08 -10.09
CA GLY A 131 15.31 12.17 -11.20
C GLY A 131 14.63 10.82 -10.96
N ASP A 132 13.89 10.35 -11.94
CA ASP A 132 13.33 9.00 -11.93
C ASP A 132 14.44 7.95 -12.01
N THR A 133 14.26 6.84 -11.32
CA THR A 133 15.20 5.72 -11.32
C THR A 133 14.51 4.43 -11.72
N SER A 134 15.26 3.55 -12.37
CA SER A 134 14.88 2.19 -12.72
C SER A 134 15.71 1.16 -11.94
N GLU A 135 16.38 1.58 -10.87
CA GLU A 135 17.17 0.69 -10.02
C GLU A 135 16.25 -0.31 -9.30
N LEU A 136 16.72 -1.57 -9.25
CA LEU A 136 16.12 -2.66 -8.49
C LEU A 136 17.01 -2.96 -7.29
N TRP A 137 16.44 -2.95 -6.10
CA TRP A 137 17.16 -3.17 -4.85
C TRP A 137 16.49 -4.28 -4.06
N THR A 138 17.28 -5.05 -3.31
CA THR A 138 16.78 -5.92 -2.25
C THR A 138 17.10 -5.34 -0.89
N PHE A 139 16.18 -5.51 0.06
CA PHE A 139 16.38 -5.22 1.47
C PHE A 139 16.15 -6.51 2.25
N THR A 140 17.21 -7.06 2.83
CA THR A 140 17.21 -8.42 3.39
C THR A 140 17.55 -8.39 4.87
N GLN A 141 16.89 -9.27 5.63
CA GLN A 141 17.21 -9.50 7.03
C GLN A 141 17.80 -10.90 7.21
N VAL A 142 19.01 -10.95 7.78
CA VAL A 142 19.71 -12.19 8.14
C VAL A 142 20.13 -12.08 9.60
N GLU A 143 19.59 -12.95 10.47
CA GLU A 143 19.94 -13.00 11.90
C GLU A 143 19.82 -11.65 12.65
N GLY A 144 18.87 -10.80 12.23
CA GLY A 144 18.64 -9.48 12.84
C GLY A 144 19.42 -8.34 12.18
N VAL A 145 20.36 -8.66 11.30
CA VAL A 145 21.12 -7.70 10.51
C VAL A 145 20.39 -7.37 9.22
N TRP A 146 20.25 -6.08 8.93
CA TRP A 146 19.57 -5.58 7.74
C TRP A 146 20.57 -5.01 6.75
N SER A 147 20.44 -5.34 5.46
CA SER A 147 21.31 -4.79 4.43
C SER A 147 20.58 -4.56 3.11
N TRP A 148 21.04 -3.56 2.37
CA TRP A 148 20.62 -3.30 1.00
C TRP A 148 21.55 -3.98 0.02
N SER A 149 21.03 -4.38 -1.13
CA SER A 149 21.85 -4.84 -2.25
C SER A 149 21.25 -4.39 -3.58
N LEU A 150 22.08 -3.79 -4.43
CA LEU A 150 21.67 -3.42 -5.78
C LEU A 150 21.59 -4.68 -6.63
N VAL A 151 20.45 -4.90 -7.27
CA VAL A 151 20.25 -6.04 -8.17
C VAL A 151 20.63 -5.60 -9.58
N THR A 152 21.77 -6.10 -10.06
CA THR A 152 22.20 -5.96 -11.44
C THR A 152 21.75 -7.17 -12.24
N VAL A 153 20.91 -6.96 -13.26
CA VAL A 153 20.59 -8.01 -14.23
C VAL A 153 21.69 -7.99 -15.30
N ALA A 154 22.47 -9.06 -15.40
CA ALA A 154 23.64 -9.11 -16.28
C ALA A 154 23.30 -8.95 -17.78
N ASP A 155 22.04 -9.19 -18.18
CA ASP A 155 21.64 -9.30 -19.59
C ASP A 155 20.30 -8.61 -19.90
N TYR A 156 20.00 -7.46 -19.26
CA TYR A 156 18.79 -6.70 -19.61
C TYR A 156 18.96 -5.99 -20.97
N GLU A 157 18.54 -6.64 -22.05
CA GLU A 157 18.26 -5.95 -23.31
C GLU A 157 16.88 -5.30 -23.21
N PHE A 158 16.83 -3.97 -23.37
CA PHE A 158 15.56 -3.27 -23.52
C PHE A 158 14.85 -3.82 -24.76
N ILE A 159 13.83 -4.66 -24.54
CA ILE A 159 12.94 -5.11 -25.61
C ILE A 159 12.18 -3.87 -26.06
N LYS A 160 12.59 -3.29 -27.19
CA LYS A 160 11.86 -2.18 -27.80
C LYS A 160 10.40 -2.62 -27.95
N PRO A 161 9.42 -1.80 -27.50
CA PRO A 161 8.02 -2.09 -27.74
C PRO A 161 7.82 -2.36 -29.23
N LYS A 162 7.26 -3.51 -29.59
CA LYS A 162 7.05 -3.89 -31.01
C LYS A 162 6.23 -2.85 -31.77
N CYS A 163 5.36 -2.14 -31.06
CA CYS A 163 4.54 -1.07 -31.61
C CYS A 163 4.97 0.26 -30.93
N PRO A 164 5.27 1.34 -31.68
CA PRO A 164 5.54 2.65 -31.10
C PRO A 164 4.32 3.13 -30.29
N PRO A 165 4.50 3.95 -29.24
CA PRO A 165 3.38 4.57 -28.56
C PRO A 165 2.56 5.31 -29.61
N GLN A 166 1.27 4.94 -29.75
CA GLN A 166 0.39 5.43 -30.80
C GLN A 166 0.57 6.95 -30.94
N ALA A 167 1.17 7.36 -32.06
CA ALA A 167 1.13 8.74 -32.47
C ALA A 167 -0.34 9.13 -32.60
N LYS A 168 -0.64 10.37 -32.22
CA LYS A 168 -1.98 10.96 -32.10
C LYS A 168 -2.92 10.52 -33.23
N ALA A 169 -4.19 10.30 -32.88
CA ALA A 169 -5.28 10.03 -33.81
C ALA A 169 -5.20 10.94 -35.06
N GLY A 170 -4.89 10.35 -36.21
CA GLY A 170 -4.74 11.11 -37.45
C GLY A 170 -4.04 10.40 -38.62
N GLU A 171 -3.29 9.33 -38.40
CA GLU A 171 -2.66 8.58 -39.49
C GLU A 171 -3.18 7.15 -39.54
N GLU A 172 -4.24 6.94 -40.33
CA GLU A 172 -4.56 5.62 -40.87
C GLU A 172 -3.41 5.19 -41.77
N ASN A 173 -2.61 4.22 -41.33
CA ASN A 173 -2.01 3.15 -42.15
C ASN A 173 -0.95 2.40 -41.31
N MET A 174 -1.39 1.48 -40.45
CA MET A 174 -0.51 0.44 -39.91
C MET A 174 -1.17 -0.91 -40.15
N LYS A 175 -0.52 -1.79 -40.89
CA LYS A 175 -1.08 -3.10 -41.24
C LYS A 175 -0.83 -4.10 -40.11
N PRO A 176 -1.73 -5.08 -39.90
CA PRO A 176 -1.61 -6.06 -38.81
C PRO A 176 -0.30 -6.87 -38.86
N GLU A 177 0.31 -7.02 -40.03
CA GLU A 177 1.59 -7.71 -40.22
C GLU A 177 2.83 -7.02 -39.63
N ASP A 178 2.73 -5.74 -39.20
CA ASP A 178 3.85 -4.97 -38.68
C ASP A 178 4.11 -5.18 -37.17
N CYS A 179 3.23 -5.89 -36.45
CA CYS A 179 3.43 -6.28 -35.05
C CYS A 179 3.35 -7.81 -34.90
N ALA A 180 4.38 -8.51 -35.41
CA ALA A 180 4.62 -9.95 -35.21
C ALA A 180 5.78 -10.22 -34.25
#